data_AF-A0A1F4I1X7-F1
#
_entry.id   AF-A0A1F4I1X7-F1
#
_cell.length_a   1.000
_cell.length_b   1.000
_cell.length_c   1.000
_cell.angle_alpha   90.00
_cell.angle_beta   90.00
_cell.angle_gamma   90.00
#
_symmetry.space_group_name_H-M   'P 1'
#
loop_
_entity.id
_entity.type
_entity.pdbx_description
1 polymer ?
#
loop_
_entity_poly.entity_id
_entity_poly.type
_entity_poly.pdbx_seq_one_letter_code
_entity_poly.pdbx_strand_id
1 'polypeptide(L)'
;MPNQDTPDTTRDARLEARVSVAQKGLLQQAAALSGRTLSEFVVASAQDAARRVIAEHESIRLSREEQLAFVQALLNSPEPNARLKRAAKAYRQRAGA
;
A
#
# COMPACT_ATOMS: atom_id res chain seq x y z
N MET A 1 -21.94 -4.94 -20.44
CA MET A 1 -20.78 -4.44 -21.21
C MET A 1 -19.67 -4.19 -20.20
N PRO A 2 -18.54 -4.93 -20.22
CA PRO A 2 -17.49 -4.77 -19.22
C PRO A 2 -16.74 -3.47 -19.50
N ASN A 3 -16.62 -2.61 -18.47
CA ASN A 3 -15.80 -1.41 -18.49
C ASN A 3 -14.34 -1.83 -18.58
N GLN A 4 -13.71 -1.64 -19.75
CA GLN A 4 -12.27 -1.84 -19.90
C GLN A 4 -11.57 -0.57 -19.44
N ASP A 5 -11.19 -0.54 -18.17
CA ASP A 5 -10.18 0.38 -17.65
C ASP A 5 -8.83 -0.02 -18.24
N THR A 6 -8.61 0.29 -19.51
CA THR A 6 -7.29 0.17 -20.13
C THR A 6 -6.37 1.10 -19.36
N PRO A 7 -5.31 0.61 -18.68
CA PRO A 7 -4.39 1.49 -18.00
C PRO A 7 -3.81 2.43 -19.05
N ASP A 8 -3.97 3.73 -18.83
CA ASP A 8 -3.41 4.76 -19.69
C ASP A 8 -1.88 4.60 -19.68
N THR A 9 -1.35 3.92 -20.71
CA THR A 9 0.08 3.64 -20.86
C THR A 9 0.85 4.81 -21.46
N THR A 10 0.17 5.93 -21.72
CA THR A 10 0.75 7.12 -22.31
C THR A 10 1.63 7.81 -21.27
N ARG A 11 2.92 8.02 -21.58
CA ARG A 11 3.92 8.58 -20.67
C ARG A 11 3.83 10.11 -20.61
N ASP A 12 2.65 10.62 -20.25
CA ASP A 12 2.35 12.06 -20.35
C ASP A 12 2.55 12.80 -19.01
N ALA A 13 2.69 12.05 -17.91
CA ALA A 13 2.99 12.59 -16.59
C ALA A 13 4.50 12.65 -16.33
N ARG A 14 4.95 13.73 -15.67
CA ARG A 14 6.36 13.93 -15.26
C ARG A 14 6.52 13.83 -13.76
N LEU A 15 7.56 13.12 -13.33
CA LEU A 15 8.02 13.10 -11.94
C LEU A 15 9.20 14.07 -11.80
N GLU A 16 8.96 15.22 -11.17
CA GLU A 16 9.99 16.24 -10.94
C GLU A 16 10.60 16.10 -9.54
N ALA A 17 11.92 15.93 -9.47
CA ALA A 17 12.65 15.88 -8.22
C ALA A 17 14.00 16.59 -8.36
N ARG A 18 14.33 17.45 -7.39
CA ARG A 18 15.66 18.04 -7.29
C ARG A 18 16.56 17.07 -6.53
N VAL A 19 17.71 16.76 -7.13
CA VAL A 19 18.73 15.90 -6.52
C VAL A 19 20.06 16.63 -6.50
N SER A 20 20.86 16.35 -5.47
CA SER A 20 22.25 16.81 -5.41
C SER A 20 23.11 16.11 -6.47
N VAL A 21 24.28 16.67 -6.77
CA VAL A 21 25.27 16.05 -7.67
C VAL A 21 25.68 14.67 -7.17
N ALA A 22 25.89 14.52 -5.86
CA ALA A 22 26.25 13.25 -5.23
C ALA A 22 25.16 12.18 -5.42
N GLN A 23 23.88 12.55 -5.19
CA GLN A 23 22.76 11.65 -5.43
C GLN A 23 22.64 11.25 -6.90
N LYS A 24 22.80 12.22 -7.82
CA LYS A 24 22.79 11.92 -9.26
C LYS A 24 23.89 10.93 -9.64
N GLY A 25 25.12 11.12 -9.13
CA GLY A 25 26.24 10.21 -9.38
C GLY A 25 25.97 8.79 -8.87
N LEU A 26 25.43 8.67 -7.65
CA LEU A 26 25.05 7.37 -7.09
C LEU A 26 23.98 6.66 -7.93
N LEU A 27 22.92 7.37 -8.32
CA LEU A 27 21.84 6.82 -9.13
C LEU A 27 22.34 6.43 -10.54
N GLN A 28 23.25 7.20 -11.12
CA GLN A 28 23.86 6.86 -12.42
C GLN A 28 24.69 5.58 -12.34
N GLN A 29 25.50 5.44 -11.27
CA GLN A 29 26.27 4.21 -11.06
C GLN A 29 25.35 3.00 -10.88
N ALA A 30 24.29 3.12 -10.07
CA ALA A 30 23.32 2.04 -9.87
C ALA A 30 22.58 1.68 -11.18
N ALA A 31 22.21 2.67 -11.98
CA ALA A 31 21.58 2.45 -13.29
C ALA A 31 22.51 1.72 -14.25
N ALA A 32 23.79 2.11 -14.31
CA ALA A 32 24.81 1.47 -15.14
C ALA A 32 25.02 -0.01 -14.74
N LEU A 33 25.13 -0.29 -13.43
CA LEU A 33 25.23 -1.66 -12.92
C LEU A 33 23.98 -2.50 -13.21
N SER A 34 22.82 -1.86 -13.30
CA SER A 34 21.55 -2.52 -13.61
C SER A 34 21.31 -2.68 -15.12
N GLY A 35 22.21 -2.18 -15.97
CA GLY A 35 22.05 -2.21 -17.43
C GLY A 35 20.89 -1.36 -17.95
N ARG A 36 20.51 -0.29 -17.23
CA ARG A 36 19.36 0.57 -17.54
C ARG A 36 19.78 2.02 -17.68
N THR A 37 18.99 2.82 -18.39
CA THR A 37 19.16 4.28 -18.34
C THR A 37 18.83 4.80 -16.94
N LEU A 38 19.36 5.98 -16.58
CA LEU A 38 19.06 6.63 -15.29
C LEU A 38 17.54 6.82 -15.10
N SER A 39 16.82 7.23 -16.16
CA SER A 39 15.38 7.45 -16.10
C SER A 39 14.62 6.15 -15.80
N GLU A 40 14.92 5.07 -16.53
CA GLU A 40 14.30 3.76 -16.30
C GLU A 40 14.61 3.22 -14.91
N PHE A 41 15.85 3.39 -14.44
CA PHE A 41 16.24 2.99 -13.10
C PHE A 41 15.43 3.72 -12.03
N VAL A 42 15.30 5.05 -12.14
CA VAL A 42 14.56 5.87 -11.17
C VAL A 42 13.08 5.52 -11.18
N VAL A 43 12.45 5.42 -12.36
CA VAL A 43 11.02 5.08 -12.47
C VAL A 43 10.73 3.69 -11.91
N ALA A 44 11.54 2.68 -12.28
CA ALA A 44 11.36 1.33 -11.76
C ALA A 44 11.57 1.26 -10.24
N SER A 45 12.62 1.91 -9.72
CA SER A 45 12.92 1.93 -8.29
C SER A 45 11.82 2.63 -7.48
N ALA A 46 11.30 3.74 -8.00
CA ALA A 46 10.19 4.46 -7.38
C ALA A 46 8.91 3.61 -7.38
N GLN A 47 8.61 2.90 -8.48
CA GLN A 47 7.47 2.00 -8.57
C GLN A 47 7.58 0.84 -7.57
N ASP A 48 8.76 0.22 -7.46
CA ASP A 48 9.00 -0.88 -6.53
C ASP A 48 8.93 -0.42 -5.06
N ALA A 49 9.40 0.79 -4.76
CA ALA A 49 9.23 1.39 -3.45
C ALA A 49 7.75 1.67 -3.14
N ALA A 50 7.01 2.26 -4.09
CA ALA A 50 5.59 2.54 -3.92
C ALA A 50 4.78 1.26 -3.67
N ARG A 51 5.01 0.20 -4.46
CA ARG A 51 4.35 -1.09 -4.27
C ARG A 51 4.60 -1.69 -2.90
N ARG A 52 5.83 -1.60 -2.38
CA ARG A 52 6.17 -2.08 -1.04
C ARG A 52 5.42 -1.31 0.04
N VAL A 53 5.45 0.03 -0.02
CA VAL A 53 4.76 0.88 0.96
C VAL A 53 3.25 0.63 0.96
N ILE A 54 2.63 0.51 -0.23
CA ILE A 54 1.20 0.21 -0.35
C ILE A 54 0.90 -1.17 0.26
N ALA A 55 1.67 -2.20 -0.12
CA ALA A 55 1.48 -3.55 0.41
C ALA A 55 1.65 -3.61 1.93
N GLU A 56 2.59 -2.86 2.50
CA GLU A 56 2.80 -2.78 3.95
C GLU A 56 1.61 -2.14 4.69
N HIS A 57 0.92 -1.19 4.06
CA HIS A 57 -0.25 -0.53 4.67
C HIS A 57 -1.56 -1.30 4.45
N GLU A 58 -1.70 -2.01 3.33
CA GLU A 58 -2.92 -2.72 2.97
C GLU A 58 -2.97 -4.17 3.43
N SER A 59 -1.81 -4.78 3.73
CA SER A 59 -1.74 -6.18 4.16
C SER A 59 -1.47 -6.32 5.65
N ILE A 60 -2.30 -7.14 6.31
CA ILE A 60 -2.06 -7.57 7.69
C ILE A 60 -1.34 -8.92 7.62
N ARG A 61 -0.07 -8.95 8.06
CA ARG A 61 0.68 -10.20 8.23
C ARG A 61 0.42 -10.76 9.62
N LEU A 62 -0.20 -11.94 9.66
CA LEU A 62 -0.46 -12.67 10.88
C LEU A 62 0.53 -13.82 11.01
N SER A 63 1.04 -14.05 12.22
CA SER A 63 1.67 -15.32 12.60
C SER A 63 0.68 -16.47 12.46
N ARG A 64 1.17 -17.72 12.52
CA ARG A 64 0.30 -18.89 12.42
C ARG A 64 -0.75 -18.94 13.54
N GLU A 65 -0.38 -18.54 14.75
CA GLU A 65 -1.27 -18.50 15.91
C GLU A 65 -2.37 -17.43 15.71
N GLU A 66 -1.97 -16.24 15.28
CA GLU A 66 -2.92 -15.15 14.99
C GLU A 66 -3.84 -15.49 13.82
N GLN A 67 -3.34 -16.19 12.79
CA GLN A 67 -4.16 -16.66 11.68
C GLN A 67 -5.23 -17.65 12.15
N LEU A 68 -4.88 -18.61 13.01
CA LEU A 68 -5.84 -19.55 13.58
C LEU A 68 -6.87 -18.82 14.44
N ALA A 69 -6.43 -17.89 15.29
CA ALA A 69 -7.33 -17.07 16.11
C ALA A 69 -8.29 -16.24 15.24
N PHE A 70 -7.78 -15.63 14.18
CA PHE A 70 -8.56 -14.83 13.23
C PHE A 70 -9.62 -15.69 12.51
N VAL A 71 -9.22 -16.83 11.94
CA VAL A 71 -10.14 -17.75 11.26
C VAL A 71 -11.18 -18.32 12.24
N GLN A 72 -10.77 -18.67 13.45
CA GLN A 72 -11.68 -19.15 14.49
C GLN A 72 -12.70 -18.08 14.87
N ALA A 73 -12.29 -16.81 14.98
CA ALA A 73 -13.20 -15.70 15.25
C ALA A 73 -14.17 -15.45 14.08
N LEU A 74 -13.76 -15.67 12.83
CA LEU A 74 -14.67 -15.59 11.67
C LEU A 74 -15.70 -16.71 11.68
N LEU A 75 -15.26 -17.96 11.86
CA LEU A 75 -16.14 -19.14 11.82
C LEU A 75 -17.05 -19.24 13.05
N ASN A 76 -16.56 -18.85 14.22
CA ASN A 76 -17.26 -18.91 15.49
C ASN A 76 -17.32 -17.51 16.10
N SER A 77 -18.05 -16.62 15.41
CA SER A 77 -18.17 -15.21 15.78
C SER A 77 -18.77 -15.05 17.19
N PRO A 78 -18.00 -14.55 18.18
CA PRO A 78 -18.52 -14.33 19.51
C PRO A 78 -19.47 -13.13 19.54
N GLU A 79 -20.46 -13.17 20.44
CA GLU A 79 -21.34 -12.01 20.61
C GLU A 79 -20.57 -10.77 21.08
N PRO A 80 -20.93 -9.57 20.57
CA PRO A 80 -20.41 -8.31 21.09
C PRO A 80 -20.60 -8.19 22.60
N ASN A 81 -19.53 -7.91 23.34
CA ASN A 81 -19.62 -7.71 24.78
C ASN A 81 -20.38 -6.43 25.15
N ALA A 82 -20.78 -6.30 26.42
CA ALA A 82 -21.58 -5.17 26.91
C ALA A 82 -20.90 -3.79 26.69
N ARG A 83 -19.57 -3.74 26.66
CA ARG A 83 -18.82 -2.50 26.39
C ARG A 83 -18.94 -2.11 24.91
N LEU A 84 -18.80 -3.07 23.99
CA LEU A 84 -18.95 -2.84 22.55
C LEU A 84 -20.38 -2.45 22.18
N LYS A 85 -21.39 -3.12 22.77
CA LYS A 85 -22.81 -2.77 22.62
C LYS A 85 -23.10 -1.33 23.06
N ARG A 86 -22.55 -0.88 24.20
CA ARG A 86 -22.67 0.51 24.68
C ARG A 86 -21.98 1.52 23.77
N ALA A 87 -20.76 1.22 23.30
CA ALA A 87 -20.01 2.09 22.40
C ALA A 87 -20.74 2.30 21.07
N ALA A 88 -21.29 1.22 20.49
CA ALA A 88 -22.08 1.29 19.27
C ALA A 88 -23.34 2.17 19.44
N LYS A 89 -24.03 2.06 20.60
CA LYS A 89 -25.18 2.92 20.92
C LYS A 89 -24.79 4.39 21.02
N ALA A 90 -23.68 4.69 21.71
CA ALA A 90 -23.17 6.06 21.87
C ALA A 90 -22.74 6.66 20.52
N TYR A 91 -22.12 5.87 19.63
CA TYR A 91 -21.74 6.32 18.30
C TYR A 91 -22.97 6.74 17.48
N ARG A 92 -24.02 5.91 17.42
CA ARG A 92 -25.26 6.22 16.68
C ARG A 92 -25.95 7.50 17.19
N GLN A 93 -25.88 7.74 18.50
CA GLN A 93 -26.44 8.95 19.12
C GLN A 93 -25.65 10.23 18.76
N ARG A 94 -24.34 10.11 18.49
CA ARG A 94 -23.47 11.25 18.16
C ARG A 94 -23.35 11.51 16.67
N ALA A 95 -23.32 10.47 15.85
CA ALA A 95 -23.09 10.57 14.41
C ALA A 95 -24.32 11.06 13.63
N GLY A 96 -25.52 11.05 14.24
CA GLY A 96 -26.77 11.18 13.51
C GLY A 96 -26.99 9.95 12.61
N ALA A 97 -28.21 9.47 12.51
CA ALA A 97 -28.53 8.47 11.48
C ALA A 97 -28.60 9.14 10.10
#